data_AF-A0A6I5P2H7-F1
#
_entry.id   AF-A0A6I5P2H7-F1
#
_cell.length_a   1.000
_cell.length_b   1.000
_cell.length_c   1.000
_cell.angle_alpha   90.00
_cell.angle_beta   90.00
_cell.angle_gamma   90.00
#
_symmetry.space_group_name_H-M   'P 1'
#
loop_
_entity.id
_entity.type
_entity.pdbx_description
1 polymer ?
#
loop_
_entity_poly.entity_id
_entity_poly.type
_entity_poly.pdbx_seq_one_letter_code
_entity_poly.pdbx_strand_id
1 'polypeptide(L)'
;MSKKTVACLHQQKAYYLLTVKGNQPTLLNALKQVSEHQEPLDCEQREDRSHGRWVYRRVSVYEVTGQDWAESWPGLQRGLCVERWGYRERRPFAQTHYYISNLDADAATFLKRITRALVD
;
A
#
# COMPACT_ATOMS: atom_id res chain seq x y z
N MET A 1 -10.91 -6.61 6.67
CA MET A 1 -11.80 -6.67 5.50
C MET A 1 -11.89 -8.10 5.04
N SER A 2 -13.09 -8.62 4.80
CA SER A 2 -13.30 -9.99 4.35
C SER A 2 -13.22 -10.06 2.82
N LYS A 3 -12.86 -11.23 2.25
CA LYS A 3 -12.85 -11.44 0.79
C LYS A 3 -14.22 -11.16 0.15
N LYS A 4 -15.31 -11.46 0.87
CA LYS A 4 -16.70 -11.19 0.42
C LYS A 4 -16.96 -9.71 0.17
N THR A 5 -16.38 -8.83 0.99
CA THR A 5 -16.52 -7.38 0.80
C THR A 5 -15.78 -6.90 -0.45
N VAL A 6 -14.62 -7.48 -0.75
CA VAL A 6 -13.85 -7.15 -1.97
C VAL A 6 -14.61 -7.55 -3.23
N ALA A 7 -15.23 -8.74 -3.22
CA ALA A 7 -16.06 -9.19 -4.33
C ALA A 7 -17.25 -8.24 -4.63
N CYS A 8 -17.91 -7.73 -3.59
CA CYS A 8 -18.98 -6.74 -3.72
C CYS A 8 -18.47 -5.42 -4.35
N LEU A 9 -17.34 -4.90 -3.88
CA LEU A 9 -16.72 -3.69 -4.46
C LEU A 9 -16.37 -3.87 -5.95
N HIS A 10 -15.87 -5.05 -6.31
CA HIS A 10 -15.57 -5.38 -7.70
C HIS A 10 -16.83 -5.38 -8.58
N GLN A 11 -17.94 -5.96 -8.11
CA GLN A 11 -19.22 -5.94 -8.82
C GLN A 11 -19.75 -4.51 -9.03
N GLN A 12 -19.50 -3.61 -8.08
CA GLN A 12 -19.87 -2.20 -8.16
C GLN A 12 -18.89 -1.36 -9.01
N LYS A 13 -17.86 -1.98 -9.62
CA LYS A 13 -16.76 -1.29 -10.33
C LYS A 13 -16.06 -0.23 -9.46
N ALA A 14 -16.05 -0.43 -8.15
CA ALA A 14 -15.37 0.43 -7.21
C ALA A 14 -13.89 0.04 -7.11
N TYR A 15 -13.04 1.04 -6.89
CA TYR A 15 -11.62 0.82 -6.58
C TYR A 15 -11.46 0.51 -5.10
N TYR A 16 -10.62 -0.49 -4.78
CA TYR A 16 -10.19 -0.77 -3.42
C TYR A 16 -8.72 -0.43 -3.24
N LEU A 17 -8.37 0.03 -2.03
CA LEU A 17 -7.01 0.14 -1.55
C LEU A 17 -7.00 -0.45 -0.14
N LEU A 18 -6.46 -1.65 0.00
CA LEU A 18 -6.59 -2.44 1.23
C LEU A 18 -5.24 -2.67 1.86
N THR A 19 -5.11 -2.38 3.16
CA THR A 19 -3.91 -2.74 3.92
C THR A 19 -3.86 -4.24 4.13
N VAL A 20 -2.71 -4.84 3.80
CA VAL A 20 -2.40 -6.25 4.07
C VAL A 20 -1.79 -6.36 5.47
N LYS A 21 -2.39 -7.19 6.32
CA LYS A 21 -2.03 -7.35 7.74
C LYS A 21 -1.56 -8.78 8.01
N GLY A 22 -1.01 -9.04 9.20
CA GLY A 22 -0.47 -10.35 9.59
C GLY A 22 -1.48 -11.52 9.54
N ASN A 23 -2.78 -11.24 9.52
CA ASN A 23 -3.81 -12.26 9.32
C ASN A 23 -3.91 -12.76 7.85
N GLN A 24 -3.09 -12.22 6.93
CA GLN A 24 -2.97 -12.63 5.54
C GLN A 24 -1.49 -12.93 5.22
N PRO A 25 -0.88 -13.93 5.89
CA PRO A 25 0.58 -14.12 5.89
C PRO A 25 1.15 -14.40 4.50
N THR A 26 0.47 -15.19 3.67
CA THR A 26 0.94 -15.51 2.31
C THR A 26 1.04 -14.27 1.43
N LEU A 27 -0.01 -13.43 1.42
CA LEU A 27 -0.01 -12.18 0.64
C LEU A 27 1.01 -11.18 1.20
N LEU A 28 1.10 -11.08 2.53
CA LEU A 28 2.05 -10.18 3.17
C LEU A 28 3.50 -10.56 2.84
N ASN A 29 3.83 -11.85 2.87
CA ASN A 29 5.17 -12.34 2.55
C ASN A 29 5.49 -12.15 1.06
N ALA A 30 4.54 -12.37 0.16
CA ALA A 30 4.73 -12.10 -1.27
C ALA A 30 5.06 -10.62 -1.53
N LEU A 31 4.32 -9.70 -0.93
CA LEU A 31 4.56 -8.26 -1.07
C LEU A 31 5.91 -7.82 -0.48
N LYS A 32 6.31 -8.40 0.66
CA LYS A 32 7.64 -8.18 1.25
C LYS A 32 8.74 -8.59 0.28
N GLN A 33 8.67 -9.83 -0.22
CA GLN A 33 9.67 -10.38 -1.13
C GLN A 33 9.78 -9.58 -2.42
N VAL A 34 8.65 -9.18 -3.01
CA VAL A 34 8.65 -8.29 -4.17
C VAL A 34 9.32 -6.96 -3.83
N SER A 35 8.98 -6.34 -2.69
CA SER A 35 9.59 -5.06 -2.29
C SER A 35 11.07 -5.12 -1.93
N GLU A 36 11.58 -6.29 -1.56
CA GLU A 36 12.98 -6.52 -1.16
C GLU A 36 13.87 -6.88 -2.36
N HIS A 37 13.29 -7.47 -3.41
CA HIS A 37 14.06 -8.11 -4.48
C HIS A 37 13.76 -7.57 -5.88
N GLN A 38 12.71 -6.76 -6.06
CA GLN A 38 12.34 -6.19 -7.35
C GLN A 38 12.40 -4.67 -7.31
N GLU A 39 12.73 -4.06 -8.46
CA GLU A 39 12.60 -2.63 -8.64
C GLU A 39 11.11 -2.26 -8.75
N PRO A 40 10.64 -1.20 -8.07
CA PRO A 40 9.26 -0.78 -8.21
C PRO A 40 8.99 -0.26 -9.63
N LEU A 41 7.77 -0.46 -10.11
CA LEU A 41 7.28 0.14 -11.36
C LEU A 41 7.32 1.66 -11.30
N ASP A 42 7.00 2.20 -10.13
CA ASP A 42 7.05 3.63 -9.85
C ASP A 42 7.24 3.88 -8.35
N CYS A 43 7.83 5.01 -8.01
CA CYS A 43 8.09 5.42 -6.64
C CYS A 43 7.90 6.92 -6.47
N GLU A 44 7.10 7.30 -5.47
CA GLU A 44 6.89 8.70 -5.10
C GLU A 44 7.19 8.90 -3.61
N GLN A 45 7.87 10.00 -3.28
CA GLN A 45 8.19 10.38 -1.92
C GLN A 45 7.70 11.78 -1.60
N ARG A 46 7.18 11.96 -0.39
CA ARG A 46 6.82 13.26 0.16
C ARG A 46 7.36 13.44 1.56
N GLU A 47 7.73 14.69 1.85
CA GLU A 47 8.07 15.16 3.17
C GLU A 47 6.93 16.03 3.71
N ASP A 48 6.53 15.77 4.95
CA ASP A 48 5.58 16.59 5.71
C ASP A 48 6.24 17.04 7.02
N ARG A 49 6.43 18.36 7.18
CA ARG A 49 6.99 18.98 8.38
C ARG A 49 5.95 19.87 9.05
N SER A 50 5.67 19.63 10.32
CA SER A 50 4.74 20.41 11.14
C SER A 50 5.16 20.38 12.61
N HIS A 51 4.59 21.21 13.47
CA HIS A 51 4.92 21.34 14.90
C HIS A 51 5.35 20.01 15.58
N GLY A 52 6.66 19.83 15.78
CA GLY A 52 7.23 18.64 16.45
C GLY A 52 7.21 17.33 15.63
N ARG A 53 6.76 17.36 14.38
CA ARG A 53 6.68 16.23 13.46
C ARG A 53 7.49 16.50 12.19
N TRP A 54 8.33 15.55 11.84
CA TRP A 54 9.05 15.52 10.57
C TRP A 54 8.88 14.12 9.99
N VAL A 55 8.10 13.99 8.93
CA VAL A 55 7.73 12.68 8.38
C VAL A 55 8.06 12.62 6.91
N TYR A 56 8.87 11.65 6.55
CA TYR A 56 9.01 11.18 5.19
C TYR A 56 8.01 10.06 4.95
N ARG A 57 7.41 10.06 3.76
CA ARG A 57 6.57 8.97 3.28
C ARG A 57 6.99 8.61 1.87
N ARG A 58 7.28 7.34 1.63
CA ARG A 58 7.56 6.79 0.31
C ARG A 58 6.51 5.75 -0.03
N VAL A 59 6.00 5.81 -1.25
CA VAL A 59 5.11 4.79 -1.83
C VAL A 59 5.83 4.21 -3.02
N SER A 60 6.08 2.91 -2.97
CA SER A 60 6.63 2.12 -4.07
C SER A 60 5.54 1.20 -4.61
N VAL A 61 5.33 1.21 -5.92
CA VAL A 61 4.29 0.44 -6.61
C VAL A 61 4.93 -0.73 -7.34
N TYR A 62 4.33 -1.91 -7.23
CA TYR A 62 4.79 -3.13 -7.85
C TYR A 62 3.67 -3.79 -8.65
N GLU A 63 4.07 -4.47 -9.71
CA GLU A 63 3.20 -5.40 -10.42
C GLU A 63 2.85 -6.56 -9.47
N VAL A 64 1.59 -6.97 -9.44
CA VAL A 64 1.19 -8.20 -8.74
C VAL A 64 0.46 -9.08 -9.73
N THR A 65 1.24 -9.77 -10.55
CA THR A 65 0.75 -10.75 -11.51
C THR A 65 0.83 -12.15 -10.91
N GLY A 66 -0.29 -12.87 -10.90
CA GLY A 66 -0.35 -14.27 -10.54
C GLY A 66 -1.79 -14.76 -10.52
N GLN A 67 -2.07 -15.87 -11.21
CA GLN A 67 -3.40 -16.49 -11.22
C GLN A 67 -3.90 -16.80 -9.80
N ASP A 68 -2.97 -17.15 -8.90
CA ASP A 68 -3.24 -17.49 -7.50
C ASP A 68 -3.92 -16.37 -6.70
N TRP A 69 -3.71 -15.11 -7.08
CA TRP A 69 -4.32 -13.97 -6.39
C TRP A 69 -5.70 -13.61 -6.94
N ALA A 70 -5.97 -13.90 -8.22
CA ALA A 70 -7.17 -13.46 -8.91
C ALA A 70 -8.44 -14.02 -8.28
N GLU A 71 -8.42 -15.26 -7.79
CA GLU A 71 -9.56 -15.88 -7.09
C GLU A 71 -9.84 -15.23 -5.73
N SER A 72 -8.78 -14.83 -5.01
CA SER A 72 -8.90 -14.25 -3.66
C SER A 72 -9.09 -12.73 -3.67
N TRP A 73 -8.63 -12.06 -4.72
CA TRP A 73 -8.57 -10.61 -4.86
C TRP A 73 -8.98 -10.20 -6.29
N PRO A 74 -10.30 -10.21 -6.58
CA PRO A 74 -10.79 -9.93 -7.92
C PRO A 74 -10.27 -8.60 -8.48
N GLY A 75 -9.69 -8.68 -9.67
CA GLY A 75 -9.14 -7.53 -10.39
C GLY A 75 -7.90 -6.91 -9.76
N LEU A 76 -7.16 -7.62 -8.89
CA LEU A 76 -5.88 -7.14 -8.36
C LEU A 76 -4.92 -6.70 -9.48
N GLN A 77 -4.40 -5.48 -9.36
CA GLN A 77 -3.48 -4.88 -10.34
C GLN A 77 -2.14 -4.50 -9.70
N ARG A 78 -2.18 -3.93 -8.48
CA ARG A 78 -1.01 -3.29 -7.86
C ARG A 78 -0.79 -3.76 -6.44
N GLY A 79 0.47 -4.01 -6.11
CA GLY A 79 0.99 -4.15 -4.75
C GLY A 79 1.76 -2.90 -4.37
N LEU A 80 1.65 -2.47 -3.11
CA LEU A 80 2.31 -1.26 -2.65
C LEU A 80 3.13 -1.54 -1.40
N CYS A 81 4.33 -0.98 -1.35
CA CYS A 81 5.11 -0.80 -0.13
C CYS A 81 5.04 0.67 0.28
N VAL A 82 4.62 0.94 1.52
CA VAL A 82 4.47 2.29 2.06
C VAL A 82 5.33 2.42 3.28
N GLU A 83 6.40 3.17 3.13
CA GLU A 83 7.36 3.43 4.20
C GLU A 83 7.11 4.81 4.78
N ARG A 84 7.18 4.92 6.11
CA ARG A 84 7.08 6.16 6.86
C ARG A 84 8.21 6.21 7.86
N TRP A 85 8.99 7.27 7.85
CA TRP A 85 10.05 7.45 8.83
C TRP A 85 10.26 8.92 9.16
N GLY A 86 11.03 9.17 10.21
CA GLY A 86 11.38 10.52 10.64
C GLY A 86 11.22 10.66 12.14
N TYR A 87 10.71 11.80 12.59
CA TYR A 87 10.65 12.18 14.01
C TYR A 87 9.24 12.59 14.43
N ARG A 88 8.83 12.12 15.61
CA ARG A 88 7.66 12.63 16.35
C ARG A 88 8.11 12.97 17.75
N GLU A 89 7.89 14.22 18.17
CA GLU A 89 8.29 14.69 19.51
C GLU A 89 9.77 14.41 19.80
N ARG A 90 10.63 14.61 18.78
CA ARG A 90 12.07 14.33 18.79
C ARG A 90 12.45 12.85 18.90
N ARG A 91 11.49 11.92 18.92
CA ARG A 91 11.76 10.48 18.89
C ARG A 91 11.73 9.97 17.45
N PRO A 92 12.75 9.24 17.00
CA PRO A 92 12.74 8.65 15.68
C PRO A 92 11.68 7.54 15.59
N PHE A 93 11.11 7.36 14.40
CA PHE A 93 10.23 6.23 14.10
C PHE A 93 10.44 5.76 12.66
N ALA A 94 10.14 4.49 12.41
CA ALA A 94 10.08 3.90 11.08
C ALA A 94 8.97 2.85 11.04
N GLN A 95 8.19 2.84 9.96
CA GLN A 95 7.07 1.93 9.76
C GLN A 95 6.97 1.56 8.28
N THR A 96 6.70 0.28 8.01
CA THR A 96 6.43 -0.22 6.67
C THR A 96 5.06 -0.89 6.66
N HIS A 97 4.23 -0.51 5.69
CA HIS A 97 2.90 -1.04 5.49
C HIS A 97 2.74 -1.51 4.04
N TYR A 98 2.02 -2.61 3.86
CA TYR A 98 1.75 -3.17 2.55
C TYR A 98 0.28 -2.99 2.18
N TYR A 99 0.02 -2.71 0.91
CA TYR A 99 -1.33 -2.56 0.38
C TYR A 99 -1.49 -3.31 -0.95
N ILE A 100 -2.75 -3.59 -1.29
CA ILE A 100 -3.15 -4.06 -2.62
C ILE A 100 -4.28 -3.21 -3.19
N SER A 101 -4.34 -3.13 -4.52
CA SER A 101 -5.38 -2.39 -5.24
C SER A 101 -5.74 -3.02 -6.58
N ASN A 102 -7.01 -2.92 -6.96
CA ASN A 102 -7.47 -3.16 -8.34
C ASN A 102 -7.37 -1.92 -9.25
N LEU A 103 -6.89 -0.80 -8.71
CA LEU A 103 -6.61 0.38 -9.51
C LEU A 103 -5.22 0.23 -10.14
N ASP A 104 -5.16 0.29 -11.46
CA ASP A 104 -3.91 0.51 -12.17
C ASP A 104 -3.56 2.00 -12.12
N ALA A 105 -2.66 2.38 -11.21
CA ALA A 105 -2.22 3.76 -11.04
C ALA A 105 -0.77 3.84 -10.56
N ASP A 106 -0.21 5.03 -10.69
CA ASP A 106 1.16 5.40 -10.31
C ASP A 106 1.31 5.66 -8.80
N ALA A 107 2.56 5.78 -8.34
CA ALA A 107 2.89 6.00 -6.94
C ALA A 107 2.35 7.35 -6.44
N ALA A 108 2.37 8.38 -7.27
CA ALA A 108 1.86 9.72 -6.93
C ALA A 108 0.34 9.70 -6.65
N THR A 109 -0.44 8.96 -7.43
CA THR A 109 -1.88 8.77 -7.23
C THR A 109 -2.14 8.03 -5.92
N PHE A 110 -1.40 6.96 -5.64
CA PHE A 110 -1.55 6.21 -4.41
C PHE A 110 -1.13 7.00 -3.17
N LEU A 111 -0.03 7.75 -3.24
CA LEU A 111 0.41 8.63 -2.16
C LEU A 111 -0.68 9.63 -1.76
N LYS A 112 -1.36 10.25 -2.73
CA LYS A 112 -2.50 11.16 -2.47
C LYS A 112 -3.66 10.44 -1.77
N ARG A 113 -3.97 9.20 -2.18
CA ARG A 113 -5.07 8.40 -1.60
C ARG A 113 -4.76 7.91 -0.18
N ILE A 114 -3.53 7.44 0.06
CA ILE A 114 -3.08 6.94 1.37
C ILE A 114 -3.02 8.08 2.39
N THR A 115 -2.52 9.25 1.98
CA THR A 115 -2.39 10.39 2.89
C THR A 115 -3.75 10.89 3.39
N ARG A 116 -4.81 10.79 2.58
CA ARG A 116 -6.19 11.14 2.99
C ARG A 116 -6.83 10.12 3.92
N ALA A 117 -6.41 8.85 3.88
CA ALA A 117 -6.95 7.77 4.71
C ALA A 117 -6.30 7.69 6.11
N LEU A 118 -5.20 8.42 6.34
CA LEU A 118 -4.41 8.40 7.57
C LEU A 118 -4.50 9.73 8.35
N VAL A 119 -5.63 10.43 8.26
CA VAL A 119 -5.92 11.57 9.15
C VAL A 119 -6.35 11.00 10.49
N ASP A 120 -5.37 10.77 11.36
CA ASP A 120 -5.54 10.59 12.81
C ASP A 120 -5.55 11.96 13.51
#